data_AF-A0A316DHK7-F1
#
_entry.id   AF-A0A316DHK7-F1
#
_cell.length_a   1.000
_cell.length_b   1.000
_cell.length_c   1.000
_cell.angle_alpha   90.00
_cell.angle_beta   90.00
_cell.angle_gamma   90.00
#
_symmetry.space_group_name_H-M   'P 1'
#
loop_
_entity.id
_entity.type
_entity.pdbx_description
1 polymer ?
#
loop_
_entity_poly.entity_id
_entity_poly.type
_entity_poly.pdbx_seq_one_letter_code
_entity_poly.pdbx_strand_id
1 'polypeptide(L)'
;MDQKKISDLTNEELFKEKKKIQYNKIVNASLIGVCLGIAIFSAVKNGFGFFTFFPLLLTYPFIKNGKKIKELEKELKSRNL
;
A
#
# COMPACT_ATOMS: atom_id res chain seq x y z
N MET A 1 -8.36 -19.07 -8.53
CA MET A 1 -7.62 -19.13 -7.25
C MET A 1 -8.60 -18.72 -6.17
N ASP A 2 -9.06 -19.68 -5.36
CA ASP A 2 -9.94 -19.42 -4.23
C ASP A 2 -9.34 -18.32 -3.35
N GLN A 3 -10.05 -17.20 -3.28
CA GLN A 3 -9.74 -16.17 -2.30
C GLN A 3 -10.19 -16.75 -0.95
N LYS A 4 -9.30 -17.49 -0.26
CA LYS A 4 -9.48 -17.77 1.17
C LYS A 4 -9.87 -16.45 1.80
N LYS A 5 -11.07 -16.38 2.38
CA LYS A 5 -11.51 -15.14 3.03
C LYS A 5 -10.55 -14.91 4.18
N ILE A 6 -10.33 -13.65 4.52
CA ILE A 6 -9.52 -13.27 5.68
C ILE A 6 -10.00 -14.01 6.96
N SER A 7 -11.30 -14.35 7.01
CA SER A 7 -11.93 -15.18 8.06
C SER A 7 -11.42 -16.61 8.14
N ASP A 8 -10.86 -17.17 7.07
CA ASP A 8 -10.44 -18.57 6.99
C ASP A 8 -8.96 -18.76 7.39
N LEU A 9 -8.27 -17.65 7.72
CA LEU A 9 -6.88 -17.65 8.17
C LEU A 9 -6.80 -18.01 9.66
N THR A 10 -5.78 -18.79 9.99
CA THR A 10 -5.40 -19.08 11.39
C THR A 10 -4.77 -17.85 12.05
N ASN A 11 -4.73 -17.81 13.39
CA ASN A 11 -4.18 -16.66 14.13
C ASN A 11 -2.71 -16.36 13.77
N GLU A 12 -1.91 -17.40 13.50
CA GLU A 12 -0.52 -17.22 13.05
C GLU A 12 -0.43 -16.62 11.65
N GLU A 13 -1.29 -17.05 10.72
CA GLU A 13 -1.37 -16.52 9.37
C GLU A 13 -1.83 -15.05 9.38
N LEU A 14 -2.83 -14.72 10.22
CA LEU A 14 -3.28 -13.33 10.44
C LEU A 14 -2.15 -12.41 10.92
N PHE A 15 -1.33 -12.87 11.87
CA PHE A 15 -0.18 -12.10 12.35
C PHE A 15 0.90 -11.92 11.28
N LYS A 16 1.20 -12.95 10.50
CA LYS A 16 2.13 -12.86 9.36
C LYS A 16 1.63 -11.88 8.31
N GLU A 17 0.33 -11.92 8.00
CA GLU A 17 -0.30 -11.03 7.02
C GLU A 17 -0.32 -9.57 7.51
N LYS A 18 -0.60 -9.33 8.79
CA LYS A 18 -0.48 -8.01 9.45
C LYS A 18 0.91 -7.42 9.29
N LYS A 19 1.96 -8.21 9.59
CA LYS A 19 3.36 -7.76 9.48
C LYS A 19 3.74 -7.46 8.03
N LYS A 20 3.30 -8.31 7.09
CA LYS A 20 3.51 -8.10 5.65
C LYS A 20 2.84 -6.81 5.16
N ILE A 21 1.62 -6.54 5.60
CA ILE A 21 0.90 -5.31 5.27
C ILE A 21 1.60 -4.08 5.83
N GLN A 22 2.07 -4.12 7.08
CA GLN A 22 2.81 -3.00 7.67
C GLN A 22 4.11 -2.72 6.91
N TYR A 23 4.87 -3.77 6.58
CA TYR A 23 6.07 -3.65 5.76
C TYR A 23 5.75 -3.04 4.39
N ASN A 24 4.73 -3.57 3.71
CA ASN A 24 4.27 -3.02 2.45
C ASN A 24 3.86 -1.55 2.61
N LYS A 25 3.14 -1.16 3.67
CA LYS A 25 2.76 0.23 3.92
C LYS A 25 3.98 1.16 3.99
N ILE A 26 5.06 0.74 4.65
CA ILE A 26 6.31 1.50 4.75
C ILE A 26 7.01 1.62 3.38
N VAL A 27 7.16 0.50 2.66
CA VAL A 27 7.75 0.48 1.32
C VAL A 27 6.94 1.36 0.37
N ASN A 28 5.63 1.24 0.43
CA ASN A 28 4.69 2.01 -0.37
C ASN A 28 4.79 3.52 -0.08
N ALA A 29 4.82 3.91 1.20
CA ALA A 29 4.99 5.31 1.59
C ALA A 29 6.36 5.86 1.12
N SER A 30 7.41 5.05 1.21
CA SER A 30 8.75 5.43 0.74
C SER A 30 8.77 5.64 -0.78
N LEU A 31 8.16 4.73 -1.55
CA LEU A 31 8.03 4.86 -3.00
C LEU A 31 7.23 6.10 -3.41
N ILE A 32 6.12 6.38 -2.71
CA ILE A 32 5.34 7.61 -2.94
C ILE A 32 6.19 8.85 -2.66
N GLY A 33 6.95 8.86 -1.56
CA GLY A 33 7.86 9.97 -1.23
C GLY A 33 8.93 10.20 -2.30
N VAL A 34 9.55 9.13 -2.81
CA VAL A 34 10.51 9.21 -3.92
C VAL A 34 9.85 9.72 -5.20
N CYS A 35 8.67 9.21 -5.53
CA CYS A 35 7.89 9.66 -6.69
C CYS A 35 7.56 11.15 -6.60
N LEU A 36 7.14 11.62 -5.43
CA LEU A 36 6.83 13.03 -5.18
C LEU A 36 8.09 13.90 -5.27
N GLY A 37 9.22 13.43 -4.73
CA GLY A 37 10.50 14.11 -4.83
C GLY A 37 10.97 14.27 -6.28
N ILE A 38 10.88 13.20 -7.08
CA ILE A 38 11.21 13.23 -8.52
C ILE A 38 10.25 14.16 -9.26
N ALA A 39 8.94 14.12 -8.95
CA ALA A 39 7.97 14.99 -9.59
C ALA A 39 8.28 16.47 -9.32
N ILE A 40 8.55 16.85 -8.08
CA ILE A 40 8.91 18.24 -7.71
C ILE A 40 10.23 18.65 -8.36
N PHE A 41 11.27 17.81 -8.27
CA PHE A 41 12.57 18.10 -8.88
C PHE A 41 12.45 18.29 -10.39
N SER A 42 11.72 17.40 -11.07
CA SER A 42 11.48 17.48 -12.50
C SER A 42 10.63 18.71 -12.87
N ALA A 43 9.62 19.06 -12.08
CA ALA A 43 8.79 20.25 -12.31
C ALA A 43 9.62 21.53 -12.27
N VAL A 44 10.54 21.64 -11.30
CA VAL A 44 11.41 22.82 -11.15
C VAL A 44 12.50 22.86 -12.22
N LYS A 45 13.16 21.73 -12.54
CA LYS A 45 14.29 21.71 -13.49
C LYS A 45 13.89 21.59 -14.96
N ASN A 46 12.89 20.78 -15.26
CA ASN A 46 12.51 20.39 -16.62
C ASN A 46 11.08 20.84 -17.00
N GLY A 47 10.37 21.52 -16.09
CA GLY A 47 8.98 21.89 -16.26
C GLY A 47 8.00 20.74 -16.00
N PHE A 48 6.71 21.01 -16.16
CA PHE A 48 5.66 19.99 -16.04
C PHE A 48 5.66 19.10 -17.28
N GLY A 49 6.22 17.89 -17.14
CA GLY A 49 6.36 16.94 -18.23
C GLY A 49 6.06 15.50 -17.80
N PHE A 50 6.39 14.54 -18.67
CA PHE A 50 6.11 13.12 -18.43
C PHE A 50 6.60 12.62 -17.07
N PHE A 51 7.81 13.02 -16.65
CA PHE A 51 8.39 12.63 -15.35
C PHE A 51 7.73 13.28 -14.13
N THR A 52 6.87 14.28 -14.33
CA THR A 52 6.05 14.88 -13.26
C THR A 52 4.76 14.09 -13.05
N PHE A 53 4.15 13.60 -14.15
CA PHE A 53 2.87 12.87 -14.12
C PHE A 53 3.02 11.36 -13.96
N PHE A 54 4.07 10.78 -14.54
CA PHE A 54 4.32 9.34 -14.50
C PHE A 54 4.47 8.79 -13.06
N PRO A 55 5.24 9.43 -12.16
CA PRO A 55 5.35 8.95 -10.78
C PRO A 55 4.02 9.02 -10.01
N LEU A 56 3.15 9.98 -10.34
CA LEU A 56 1.80 10.08 -9.75
C LEU A 56 0.91 8.91 -10.17
N LEU A 57 0.98 8.46 -11.43
CA LEU A 57 0.22 7.30 -11.91
C LEU A 57 0.61 5.99 -11.19
N LEU A 58 1.89 5.84 -10.84
CA LEU A 58 2.36 4.69 -10.08
C LEU A 58 1.70 4.58 -8.70
N THR A 59 1.15 5.67 -8.15
CA THR A 59 0.48 5.66 -6.84
C THR A 59 -0.91 4.99 -6.84
N TYR A 60 -1.50 4.71 -8.01
CA TYR A 60 -2.85 4.13 -8.13
C TYR A 60 -3.06 2.74 -7.47
N PRO A 61 -2.21 1.71 -7.72
CA PRO A 61 -2.36 0.39 -7.09
C PRO A 61 -2.30 0.43 -5.55
N PHE A 62 -1.65 1.44 -4.97
CA PHE A 62 -1.54 1.60 -3.52
C PHE A 62 -2.90 1.88 -2.86
N ILE A 63 -3.79 2.60 -3.54
CA ILE A 63 -5.15 2.91 -3.05
C ILE A 63 -5.99 1.62 -2.95
N LYS A 64 -5.83 0.70 -3.91
CA LYS A 64 -6.58 -0.56 -3.96
C LYS A 64 -6.22 -1.50 -2.82
N ASN A 65 -4.96 -1.50 -2.39
CA ASN A 65 -4.51 -2.32 -1.26
C ASN A 65 -5.10 -1.88 0.09
N GLY A 66 -5.54 -0.63 0.24
CA GLY A 66 -6.13 -0.13 1.49
C GLY A 66 -7.41 -0.84 1.93
N LYS A 67 -8.20 -1.40 1.00
CA LYS A 67 -9.44 -2.15 1.33
C LYS A 67 -9.15 -3.47 2.04
N LYS A 68 -8.14 -4.22 1.57
CA LYS A 68 -7.72 -5.50 2.21
C LYS A 68 -7.22 -5.29 3.64
N ILE A 69 -6.54 -4.17 3.90
CA ILE A 69 -6.04 -3.82 5.23
C ILE A 69 -7.20 -3.61 6.21
N LYS A 70 -8.26 -2.88 5.80
CA LYS A 70 -9.45 -2.67 6.63
C LYS A 70 -10.19 -3.96 6.96
N GLU A 71 -10.23 -4.89 6.01
CA GLU A 71 -10.87 -6.19 6.19
C GLU A 71 -10.08 -7.07 7.18
N LEU A 72 -8.75 -7.06 7.09
CA LEU A 72 -7.86 -7.70 8.07
C LEU A 72 -7.95 -7.07 9.46
N GLU A 73 -7.98 -5.75 9.57
CA GLU A 73 -8.13 -5.06 10.87
C GLU A 73 -9.48 -5.35 11.52
N LYS A 74 -10.56 -5.50 10.73
CA LYS A 74 -11.86 -5.93 11.24
C LYS A 74 -11.82 -7.33 11.81
N GLU A 75 -11.16 -8.27 11.13
CA GLU A 75 -11.04 -9.65 11.59
C GLU A 75 -10.14 -9.79 12.83
N LEU A 76 -9.06 -9.01 12.91
CA LEU A 76 -8.22 -8.96 14.11
C LEU A 76 -9.02 -8.40 15.30
N LYS A 77 -9.79 -7.32 15.09
CA LYS A 77 -10.67 -6.76 16.13
C LYS A 77 -11.79 -7.70 16.55
N SER A 78 -12.41 -8.43 15.62
CA SER A 78 -13.49 -9.38 15.95
C SER A 78 -12.97 -10.54 16.82
N ARG A 79 -11.69 -10.90 16.66
CA ARG A 79 -11.01 -11.94 17.44
C ARG A 79 -10.28 -11.43 18.69
N ASN A 80 -10.34 -10.14 19.02
CA ASN A 80 -9.57 -9.50 20.11
C ASN A 80 -8.04 -9.71 20.00
N LEU A 81 -7.49 -9.61 18.78
CA LEU A 81 -6.05 -9.79 18.45
C LEU A 81 -5.38 -8.51 17.87
#